data_AF-A0A2X3D6I6-F1
#
_entry.id   AF-A0A2X3D6I6-F1
#
_cell.length_a   1.000
_cell.length_b   1.000
_cell.length_c   1.000
_cell.angle_alpha   90.00
_cell.angle_beta   90.00
_cell.angle_gamma   90.00
#
_symmetry.space_group_name_H-M   'P 1'
#
loop_
_entity.id
_entity.type
_entity.pdbx_description
1 polymer ?
#
loop_
_entity_poly.entity_id
_entity_poly.type
_entity_poly.pdbx_seq_one_letter_code
_entity_poly.pdbx_strand_id
1 'polypeptide(L)' 'MIFPKRKPLKPSAIANKYLFARAFFKNVRPGIEISVWAGRQEVRKYMSDAWWNNDPIKAAGNIHRNWGGIGA' A
#
# COMPACT_ATOMS: atom_id res chain seq x y z
N MET A 1 29.18 -20.78 -7.33
CA MET A 1 27.90 -20.72 -8.08
C MET A 1 27.55 -19.25 -8.29
N ILE A 2 27.57 -18.78 -9.53
CA ILE A 2 27.15 -17.40 -9.87
C ILE A 2 25.64 -17.46 -10.09
N PHE A 3 24.85 -16.92 -9.15
CA PHE A 3 23.41 -16.79 -9.35
C PHE A 3 23.16 -15.67 -10.38
N PRO A 4 22.59 -15.96 -11.55
CA PRO A 4 22.25 -14.90 -12.49
C PRO A 4 21.26 -13.96 -11.80
N LYS A 5 21.54 -12.65 -11.84
CA LYS A 5 20.61 -11.62 -11.36
C LYS A 5 19.26 -11.84 -12.05
N ARG A 6 18.25 -12.25 -11.29
CA ARG A 6 16.89 -12.42 -11.80
C ARG A 6 16.43 -11.07 -12.36
N LYS A 7 15.88 -11.08 -13.57
CA LYS A 7 15.23 -9.89 -14.13
C LYS A 7 14.18 -9.41 -13.12
N PRO A 8 14.10 -8.10 -12.82
CA PRO A 8 13.09 -7.59 -11.91
C PRO A 8 11.72 -8.03 -12.42
N LEU A 9 10.92 -8.63 -11.54
CA LEU A 9 9.56 -9.05 -11.86
C LEU A 9 8.80 -7.83 -12.34
N LYS A 10 8.10 -7.98 -13.48
CA LYS A 10 7.19 -6.91 -13.94
C LYS A 10 6.18 -6.61 -12.83
N PRO A 11 5.90 -5.33 -12.54
CA PRO A 11 4.93 -4.98 -11.52
C PRO A 11 3.56 -5.56 -11.88
N SER A 12 3.05 -6.45 -11.03
CA SER A 12 1.73 -7.06 -11.20
C SER A 12 0.70 -6.24 -10.45
N ALA A 13 -0.43 -5.95 -11.11
CA ALA A 13 -1.55 -5.23 -10.50
C ALA A 13 -2.11 -5.98 -9.29
N ILE A 14 -2.25 -7.31 -9.39
CA ILE A 14 -2.74 -8.15 -8.30
C ILE A 14 -1.76 -8.13 -7.13
N ALA A 15 -0.46 -8.26 -7.41
CA ALA A 15 0.56 -8.23 -6.38
C ALA A 15 0.59 -6.87 -5.66
N ASN A 16 0.53 -5.76 -6.40
CA ASN A 16 0.49 -4.41 -5.84
C ASN A 16 -0.75 -4.18 -4.99
N LYS A 17 -1.93 -4.57 -5.49
CA LYS A 17 -3.18 -4.47 -4.73
C LYS A 17 -3.11 -5.22 -3.41
N TYR A 18 -2.60 -6.46 -3.44
CA TYR A 18 -2.45 -7.28 -2.25
C TYR A 18 -1.43 -6.68 -1.26
N LEU A 19 -0.26 -6.29 -1.75
CA LEU A 19 0.80 -5.68 -0.92
C LEU A 19 0.33 -4.38 -0.28
N PHE A 20 -0.36 -3.52 -1.04
CA PHE A 20 -0.93 -2.29 -0.54
C PHE A 20 -2.00 -2.58 0.52
N ALA A 21 -3.00 -3.40 0.21
CA ALA A 21 -4.07 -3.73 1.17
C ALA A 21 -3.50 -4.36 2.44
N ARG A 22 -2.54 -5.27 2.32
CA ARG A 22 -1.86 -5.88 3.47
C ARG A 22 -1.13 -4.83 4.30
N ALA A 23 -0.37 -3.93 3.67
CA ALA A 23 0.32 -2.86 4.40
C ALA A 23 -0.68 -1.90 5.07
N PHE A 24 -1.78 -1.59 4.39
CA PHE A 24 -2.81 -0.67 4.84
C PHE A 24 -3.58 -1.20 6.06
N PHE A 25 -4.08 -2.43 6.00
CA PHE A 25 -4.86 -3.00 7.10
C PHE A 25 -4.00 -3.59 8.23
N LYS A 26 -2.88 -4.25 7.89
CA LYS A 26 -2.09 -5.00 8.87
C LYS A 26 -1.04 -4.14 9.57
N ASN A 27 -0.44 -3.18 8.85
CA ASN A 27 0.57 -2.28 9.41
C ASN A 27 -0.05 -0.92 9.78
N VAL A 28 -1.35 -0.91 10.10
CA VAL A 28 -2.00 0.28 10.63
C VAL A 28 -1.40 0.64 11.99
N ARG A 29 -1.34 1.94 12.29
CA ARG A 29 -0.81 2.40 13.58
C ARG A 29 -1.75 1.91 14.70
N PRO A 30 -1.20 1.42 15.84
CA PRO A 30 -2.02 1.09 16.99
C PRO A 30 -2.94 2.25 17.39
N GLY A 31 -4.21 1.98 17.64
CA GLY A 31 -5.22 2.98 17.99
C GLY A 31 -5.99 3.59 16.81
N ILE A 32 -5.69 3.22 15.56
CA ILE A 32 -6.50 3.60 14.39
C ILE A 32 -7.44 2.44 14.03
N GLU A 33 -8.75 2.66 14.17
CA GLU A 33 -9.77 1.75 13.66
C GLU A 33 -10.16 2.14 12.23
N ILE A 34 -9.74 1.34 11.24
CA ILE A 34 -10.16 1.52 9.85
C ILE A 34 -11.42 0.71 9.61
N SER A 35 -12.51 1.37 9.23
CA SER A 35 -13.68 0.67 8.73
C SER A 35 -13.36 -0.06 7.41
N VAL A 36 -13.90 -1.26 7.22
CA VAL A 36 -13.67 -2.06 6.01
C VAL A 36 -14.06 -1.29 4.74
N TRP A 37 -15.11 -0.47 4.82
CA TRP A 37 -15.54 0.38 3.70
C TRP A 37 -14.50 1.45 3.36
N ALA A 38 -14.01 2.21 4.35
CA ALA A 38 -13.00 3.23 4.13
C ALA A 38 -11.71 2.64 3.55
N GLY A 39 -11.23 1.52 4.11
CA GLY A 39 -10.03 0.87 3.58
C GLY A 39 -10.22 0.31 2.16
N ARG A 40 -11.43 -0.17 1.81
CA ARG A 40 -11.73 -0.56 0.42
C ARG A 40 -11.67 0.62 -0.54
N GLN A 41 -12.12 1.82 -0.13
CA GLN A 41 -12.03 3.02 -0.96
C GLN A 41 -10.58 3.42 -1.22
N GLU A 42 -9.72 3.40 -0.19
CA GLU A 42 -8.29 3.71 -0.33
C GLU A 42 -7.57 2.72 -1.24
N VAL A 43 -7.88 1.42 -1.14
CA VAL A 43 -7.35 0.40 -2.07
C VAL A 43 -7.81 0.68 -3.51
N ARG A 44 -9.07 1.09 -3.71
CA ARG A 44 -9.57 1.43 -5.06
C ARG A 44 -8.89 2.68 -5.62
N LYS A 45 -8.69 3.69 -4.79
CA LYS A 45 -7.98 4.93 -5.15
C LYS A 45 -6.54 4.63 -5.58
N TYR A 46 -5.79 3.90 -4.74
CA TYR A 46 -4.43 3.47 -5.05
C TYR A 46 -4.35 2.74 -6.41
N MET A 47 -5.27 1.80 -6.66
CA MET A 47 -5.30 1.03 -7.91
C MET A 47 -5.79 1.81 -9.14
N SER A 48 -6.45 2.95 -8.93
CA SER A 48 -6.89 3.85 -10.02
C SER A 48 -5.80 4.85 -10.41
N ASP A 49 -4.87 5.14 -9.49
CA ASP A 49 -3.70 5.97 -9.73
C ASP A 49 -2.57 5.20 -10.46
N ALA A 50 -1.43 5.85 -10.68
CA ALA A 50 -0.23 5.28 -11.27
C ALA A 50 0.50 4.29 -10.33
N TRP A 51 -0.21 3.26 -9.84
CA TRP A 51 0.32 2.25 -8.90
C TRP A 51 1.56 1.54 -9.41
N TRP A 52 1.74 1.41 -10.73
CA TRP A 52 2.89 0.76 -11.34
C TRP A 52 4.21 1.50 -11.10
N ASN A 53 4.16 2.78 -10.75
CA ASN A 53 5.30 3.64 -10.43
C ASN A 53 5.52 3.81 -8.91
N ASN A 54 4.61 3.31 -8.08
CA ASN A 54 4.62 3.54 -6.64
C ASN A 54 4.93 2.26 -5.88
N ASP A 55 5.70 2.39 -4.78
CA ASP A 55 5.86 1.32 -3.83
C ASP A 55 4.57 1.19 -2.98
N PRO A 56 3.85 0.06 -3.03
CA PRO A 56 2.57 -0.11 -2.35
C PRO A 56 2.69 0.04 -0.83
N ILE A 57 3.82 -0.33 -0.24
CA ILE A 57 4.03 -0.26 1.21
C ILE A 57 4.28 1.20 1.62
N LYS A 58 5.10 1.94 0.86
CA LYS A 58 5.33 3.37 1.10
C LYS A 58 4.05 4.18 0.90
N ALA A 59 3.27 3.87 -0.14
CA ALA A 59 1.99 4.54 -0.40
C ALA A 59 1.03 4.38 0.79
N ALA A 60 0.84 3.17 1.30
CA ALA A 60 0.01 2.92 2.49
C ALA A 60 0.54 3.67 3.72
N GLY A 61 1.85 3.64 3.96
CA GLY A 61 2.48 4.36 5.08
C GLY A 61 2.31 5.88 5.01
N ASN A 62 2.35 6.46 3.82
CA ASN A 62 2.11 7.89 3.62
C ASN A 62 0.65 8.27 3.93
N ILE A 63 -0.32 7.42 3.57
CA ILE A 63 -1.72 7.65 3.92
C ILE A 63 -1.91 7.63 5.43
N HIS A 64 -1.34 6.63 6.13
CA HIS A 64 -1.40 6.57 7.60
C HIS A 64 -0.73 7.79 8.26
N ARG A 65 0.37 8.31 7.71
CA ARG A 65 1.01 9.55 8.19
C ARG A 65 0.09 10.76 8.03
N ASN A 66 -0.56 10.89 6.88
CA ASN A 66 -1.45 12.02 6.60
C ASN A 66 -2.71 12.01 7.49
N TRP A 67 -3.18 10.84 7.92
CA TRP A 67 -4.29 10.74 8.87
C TRP A 67 -3.94 11.23 10.29
N GLY A 68 -2.66 11.23 10.66
CA GLY A 68 -2.17 11.86 11.89
C GLY A 68 -1.85 13.35 11.76
N GLY A 69 -2.25 14.00 10.65
CA GLY A 69 -1.90 15.36 10.29
C GLY A 69 -3.03 16.39 10.41
N ILE A 70 -4.06 16.14 11.22
CA ILE A 70 -5.03 17.14 11.68
C ILE A 70 -5.26 16.88 13.18
N GLY A 71 -4.59 17.65 14.04
CA GLY A 71 -4.88 17.71 15.48
C GLY A 71 -4.08 16.76 16.38
N ALA A 72 -2.75 16.81 16.31
CA ALA A 72 -1.91 16.45 17.47
C ALA A 72 -1.92 17.60 18.50
#